data_AF-A7T771-F1
#
_entry.id   AF-A7T771-F1
#
_cell.length_a   1.000
_cell.length_b   1.000
_cell.length_c   1.000
_cell.angle_alpha   90.00
_cell.angle_beta   90.00
_cell.angle_gamma   90.00
#
_symmetry.space_group_name_H-M   'P 1'
#
loop_
_entity.id
_entity.type
_entity.pdbx_description
1 polymer ?
#
loop_
_entity_poly.entity_id
_entity_poly.type
_entity_poly.pdbx_seq_one_letter_code
_entity_poly.pdbx_strand_id
1 'polypeptide(L)'
;MLQLKRKSSEKHTDRPKKKSKSEIKADKNKKHETSRKINEQHEKKPNRVLNDKGEVVFSKFDFMERTKEKGVTHGSKARNYKTLLAKAERRQKKLEDLAQENPSRAQELKERIAWRGALAKAEGVKQKDDPKLIKKSLKRREKQKEKSRKQWKSRIEHTQKQKEDRQKQRQKNLKERSLSKKGKGMKGKPKNPKKHKPGF
;
A
#
# COMPACT_ATOMS: atom_id res chain seq x y z
N MET A 1 34.78 11.74 -54.31
CA MET A 1 34.60 12.54 -53.08
C MET A 1 33.47 13.55 -53.32
N LEU A 2 32.28 13.28 -52.76
CA LEU A 2 31.09 14.13 -52.90
C LEU A 2 30.76 14.72 -51.52
N GLN A 3 30.95 16.03 -51.36
CA GLN A 3 30.65 16.76 -50.14
C GLN A 3 29.14 17.03 -50.05
N LEU A 4 28.43 16.31 -49.18
CA LEU A 4 27.03 16.63 -48.85
C LEU A 4 26.98 17.76 -47.81
N LYS A 5 26.57 18.94 -48.29
CA LYS A 5 26.26 20.15 -47.53
C LYS A 5 24.97 19.92 -46.72
N ARG A 6 25.07 19.87 -45.38
CA ARG A 6 23.92 19.74 -44.49
C ARG A 6 23.09 21.04 -44.51
N LYS A 7 21.91 20.99 -45.12
CA LYS A 7 20.84 22.01 -45.00
C LYS A 7 20.33 22.03 -43.55
N SER A 8 20.50 23.15 -42.86
CA SER A 8 19.88 23.44 -41.57
C SER A 8 18.40 23.77 -41.78
N SER A 9 17.51 22.80 -41.54
CA SER A 9 16.07 23.05 -41.44
C SER A 9 15.71 23.37 -39.98
N GLU A 10 15.44 24.63 -39.70
CA GLU A 10 14.83 25.09 -38.45
C GLU A 10 13.49 24.38 -38.25
N LYS A 11 13.40 23.56 -37.19
CA LYS A 11 12.14 23.00 -36.70
C LYS A 11 11.56 23.95 -35.66
N HIS A 12 10.48 24.62 -36.00
CA HIS A 12 9.56 25.22 -35.05
C HIS A 12 9.06 24.14 -34.08
N THR A 13 9.45 24.25 -32.81
CA THR A 13 8.77 23.57 -31.72
C THR A 13 8.28 24.63 -30.73
N ASP A 14 7.05 25.10 -30.94
CA ASP A 14 6.33 25.87 -29.94
C ASP A 14 5.98 24.97 -28.77
N ARG A 15 6.92 24.86 -27.83
CA ARG A 15 6.70 24.22 -26.53
C ARG A 15 6.59 25.32 -25.49
N PRO A 16 5.43 25.53 -24.84
CA PRO A 16 5.30 26.58 -23.84
C PRO A 16 6.27 26.31 -22.69
N LYS A 17 7.13 27.29 -22.39
CA LYS A 17 8.10 27.25 -21.30
C LYS A 17 7.32 27.08 -19.97
N LYS A 18 7.63 26.01 -19.22
CA LYS A 18 7.08 25.77 -17.88
C LYS A 18 7.52 26.92 -16.96
N LYS A 19 6.54 27.64 -16.40
CA LYS A 19 6.76 28.72 -15.42
C LYS A 19 7.56 28.22 -14.21
N SER A 20 8.42 29.10 -13.71
CA SER A 20 9.28 28.84 -12.57
C SER A 20 8.46 28.66 -11.28
N LYS A 21 8.97 27.85 -10.33
CA LYS A 21 8.27 27.51 -9.07
C LYS A 21 8.06 28.73 -8.14
N SER A 22 8.75 29.83 -8.41
CA SER A 22 8.60 31.13 -7.73
C SER A 22 7.36 31.89 -8.17
N GLU A 23 6.97 31.84 -9.46
CA GLU A 23 5.80 32.56 -9.98
C GLU A 23 4.47 31.95 -9.47
N ILE A 24 4.40 30.64 -9.30
CA ILE A 24 3.20 29.93 -8.77
C ILE A 24 2.91 30.30 -7.30
N LYS A 25 3.92 30.78 -6.56
CA LYS A 25 3.78 31.15 -5.15
C LYS A 25 3.26 32.58 -4.95
N ALA A 26 3.44 33.47 -5.93
CA ALA A 26 2.98 34.85 -5.85
C ALA A 26 1.45 34.99 -6.05
N ASP A 27 0.86 34.20 -6.95
CA ASP A 27 -0.59 34.27 -7.24
C ASP A 27 -1.49 33.67 -6.15
N LYS A 28 -0.94 32.83 -5.25
CA LYS A 28 -1.72 32.28 -4.13
C LYS A 28 -1.84 33.22 -2.93
N ASN A 29 -1.02 34.26 -2.85
CA ASN A 29 -0.95 35.14 -1.68
C ASN A 29 -1.90 36.37 -1.74
N LYS A 30 -2.63 36.58 -2.83
CA LYS A 30 -3.59 37.70 -2.98
C LYS A 30 -5.05 37.38 -2.61
N LYS A 31 -5.37 36.17 -2.15
CA LYS A 31 -6.76 35.75 -1.85
C LYS A 31 -7.07 35.50 -0.38
N HIS A 32 -6.18 35.87 0.55
CA HIS A 32 -6.35 35.54 1.97
C HIS A 32 -6.33 36.75 2.93
N GLU A 33 -6.76 37.92 2.46
CA GLU A 33 -6.71 39.17 3.24
C GLU A 33 -8.04 39.64 3.83
N THR A 34 -9.14 38.90 3.67
CA THR A 34 -10.45 39.24 4.28
C THR A 34 -10.99 38.11 5.14
N SER A 35 -10.37 37.89 6.30
CA SER A 35 -11.01 37.36 7.52
C SER A 35 -9.98 37.21 8.65
N ARG A 36 -9.45 38.34 9.14
CA ARG A 36 -8.72 38.40 10.42
C ARG A 36 -9.57 39.15 11.44
N LYS A 37 -10.16 38.39 12.35
CA LYS A 37 -10.64 38.68 13.72
C LYS A 37 -11.48 37.43 14.07
N ILE A 38 -10.99 36.51 14.89
CA ILE A 38 -11.03 36.58 16.35
C ILE A 38 -9.77 35.92 16.96
N ASN A 39 -9.28 36.58 18.00
CA ASN A 39 -8.19 36.19 18.89
C ASN A 39 -8.69 35.11 19.86
N GLU A 40 -8.05 33.93 19.87
CA GLU A 40 -8.09 33.02 21.01
C GLU A 40 -6.75 32.27 21.05
N GLN A 41 -5.93 32.60 22.04
CA GLN A 41 -4.70 31.91 22.36
C GLN A 41 -5.04 30.54 22.96
N HIS A 42 -5.24 29.54 22.10
CA HIS A 42 -5.18 28.16 22.53
C HIS A 42 -3.72 27.69 22.52
N GLU A 43 -3.10 27.77 23.71
CA GLU A 43 -1.91 27.01 24.09
C GLU A 43 -2.05 25.55 23.60
N LYS A 44 -1.28 25.18 22.57
CA LYS A 44 -1.19 23.79 22.12
C LYS A 44 -0.42 23.00 23.17
N LYS A 45 -1.11 22.45 24.16
CA LYS A 45 -0.52 21.48 25.09
C LYS A 45 0.16 20.35 24.28
N PRO A 46 1.38 19.93 24.62
CA PRO A 46 2.04 18.84 23.92
C PRO A 46 1.21 17.57 24.08
N ASN A 47 0.81 16.94 22.97
CA ASN A 47 0.16 15.62 22.97
C ASN A 47 1.09 14.60 23.64
N ARG A 48 0.85 14.33 24.94
CA ARG A 48 1.48 13.24 25.67
C ARG A 48 0.74 11.96 25.29
N VAL A 49 1.46 11.01 24.70
CA VAL A 49 0.95 9.65 24.44
C VAL A 49 1.10 8.88 25.75
N LEU A 50 0.01 8.34 26.28
CA LEU A 50 0.01 7.53 27.50
C LEU A 50 -0.10 6.04 27.12
N ASN A 51 0.62 5.16 27.82
CA ASN A 51 0.40 3.71 27.74
C ASN A 51 -0.86 3.29 28.51
N ASP A 52 -1.29 2.04 28.38
CA ASP A 52 -2.42 1.44 29.12
C ASP A 52 -2.30 1.58 30.66
N LYS A 53 -1.08 1.80 31.16
CA LYS A 53 -0.76 2.03 32.58
C LYS A 53 -0.77 3.51 33.00
N GLY A 54 -1.10 4.43 32.10
CA GLY A 54 -1.11 5.87 32.33
C GLY A 54 0.27 6.55 32.28
N GLU A 55 1.33 5.81 31.93
CA GLU A 55 2.70 6.33 31.82
C GLU A 55 2.90 7.11 30.51
N VAL A 56 3.56 8.25 30.59
CA VAL A 56 3.88 9.07 29.40
C VAL A 56 4.98 8.39 28.60
N VAL A 57 4.68 8.04 27.34
CA VAL A 57 5.63 7.40 26.43
C VAL A 57 6.03 8.36 25.32
N PHE A 58 7.35 8.51 25.15
CA PHE A 58 7.99 9.40 24.18
C PHE A 58 8.02 8.81 22.75
N SER A 59 7.21 7.81 22.46
CA SER A 59 7.03 7.25 21.12
C SER A 59 6.16 8.19 20.29
N LYS A 60 6.57 8.46 19.05
CA LYS A 60 5.75 9.21 18.08
C LYS A 60 4.53 8.41 17.58
N PHE A 61 4.48 7.12 17.91
CA PHE A 61 3.39 6.22 17.60
C PHE A 61 2.54 5.96 18.83
N ASP A 62 1.25 6.28 18.71
CA ASP A 62 0.21 5.93 19.66
C ASP A 62 -0.24 4.49 19.37
N PHE A 63 0.19 3.57 20.24
CA PHE A 63 -0.17 2.14 20.19
C PHE A 63 -1.48 1.84 20.89
N MET A 64 -2.14 2.83 21.50
CA MET A 64 -3.47 2.63 22.04
C MET A 64 -4.36 2.20 20.89
N GLU A 65 -4.75 0.94 20.92
CA GLU A 65 -5.75 0.37 20.04
C GLU A 65 -7.05 1.09 20.42
N ARG A 66 -7.27 2.27 19.82
CA ARG A 66 -8.59 2.90 19.79
C ARG A 66 -9.50 1.77 19.35
N THR A 67 -10.28 1.25 20.28
CA THR A 67 -11.36 0.32 20.02
C THR A 67 -12.22 1.07 19.04
N LYS A 68 -11.93 0.85 17.76
CA LYS A 68 -12.79 1.29 16.69
C LYS A 68 -14.01 0.46 16.96
N GLU A 69 -14.95 1.05 17.70
CA GLU A 69 -16.35 0.74 17.50
C GLU A 69 -16.51 0.57 16.00
N LYS A 70 -17.28 -0.44 15.61
CA LYS A 70 -17.52 -0.81 14.21
C LYS A 70 -18.34 0.30 13.51
N GLY A 71 -17.93 1.55 13.64
CA GLY A 71 -18.14 2.64 12.74
C GLY A 71 -17.92 2.09 11.35
N VAL A 72 -19.06 1.85 10.73
CA VAL A 72 -19.20 1.55 9.32
C VAL A 72 -18.33 2.57 8.62
N THR A 73 -17.15 2.14 8.18
CA THR A 73 -16.34 2.94 7.28
C THR A 73 -17.21 3.10 6.04
N HIS A 74 -17.85 4.26 5.88
CA HIS A 74 -18.72 4.54 4.74
C HIS A 74 -17.98 4.36 3.40
N GLY A 75 -16.64 4.36 3.41
CA GLY A 75 -15.80 4.01 2.27
C GLY A 75 -15.69 2.52 1.90
N SER A 76 -16.02 1.58 2.81
CA SER A 76 -15.88 0.13 2.53
C SER A 76 -17.17 -0.54 2.07
N LYS A 77 -18.34 -0.08 2.56
CA LYS A 77 -19.65 -0.61 2.12
C LYS A 77 -19.88 -0.42 0.61
N ALA A 78 -19.39 0.68 0.04
CA ALA A 78 -19.47 0.97 -1.39
C ALA A 78 -18.56 0.09 -2.29
N ARG A 79 -17.70 -0.76 -1.71
CA ARG A 79 -16.72 -1.59 -2.45
C ARG A 79 -16.90 -3.10 -2.27
N ASN A 80 -18.02 -3.53 -1.69
CA ASN A 80 -18.34 -4.96 -1.60
C ASN A 80 -18.85 -5.48 -2.95
N TYR A 81 -17.94 -5.88 -3.84
CA TYR A 81 -18.29 -6.39 -5.17
C TYR A 81 -19.27 -7.57 -5.16
N LYS A 82 -19.29 -8.40 -4.09
CA LYS A 82 -20.25 -9.50 -3.93
C LYS A 82 -21.69 -8.99 -3.72
N THR A 83 -21.87 -8.01 -2.84
CA THR A 83 -23.20 -7.44 -2.57
C THR A 83 -23.69 -6.60 -3.76
N LEU A 84 -22.77 -5.92 -4.43
CA LEU A 84 -23.05 -5.18 -5.67
C LEU A 84 -23.49 -6.11 -6.79
N LEU A 85 -22.83 -7.27 -6.94
CA LEU A 85 -23.23 -8.29 -7.89
C LEU A 85 -24.63 -8.82 -7.59
N ALA A 86 -24.89 -9.20 -6.35
CA ALA A 86 -26.21 -9.68 -5.93
C ALA A 86 -27.31 -8.63 -6.19
N LYS A 87 -27.02 -7.34 -5.95
CA LYS A 87 -27.94 -6.24 -6.24
C LYS A 87 -28.20 -6.09 -7.74
N ALA A 88 -27.16 -6.19 -8.56
CA ALA A 88 -27.29 -6.13 -10.02
C ALA A 88 -28.11 -7.30 -10.56
N GLU A 89 -27.83 -8.52 -10.10
CA GLU A 89 -28.54 -9.74 -10.53
C GLU A 89 -30.01 -9.71 -10.08
N ARG A 90 -30.30 -9.27 -8.85
CA ARG A 90 -31.70 -9.10 -8.37
C ARG A 90 -32.47 -8.07 -9.22
N ARG A 91 -31.83 -6.98 -9.64
CA ARG A 91 -32.47 -5.98 -10.50
C ARG A 91 -32.76 -6.52 -11.89
N GLN A 92 -31.84 -7.30 -12.47
CA GLN A 92 -32.05 -7.95 -13.76
C GLN A 92 -33.21 -8.94 -13.69
N LYS A 93 -33.20 -9.84 -12.70
CA LYS A 93 -34.30 -10.78 -12.47
C LYS A 93 -35.65 -10.08 -12.35
N LYS A 94 -35.75 -9.03 -11.51
CA LYS A 94 -36.99 -8.26 -11.38
C LYS A 94 -37.48 -7.66 -12.71
N LEU A 95 -36.57 -7.24 -13.60
CA LEU A 95 -36.94 -6.72 -14.91
C LEU A 95 -37.35 -7.84 -15.89
N GLU A 96 -36.74 -9.02 -15.77
CA GLU A 96 -37.10 -10.22 -16.55
C GLU A 96 -38.47 -10.75 -16.12
N ASP A 97 -38.70 -10.91 -14.81
CA ASP A 97 -39.98 -11.34 -14.22
C ASP A 97 -41.12 -10.38 -14.65
N LEU A 98 -40.91 -9.07 -14.52
CA LEU A 98 -41.90 -8.07 -14.95
C LEU A 98 -42.11 -8.04 -16.47
N ALA A 99 -41.08 -8.38 -17.26
CA ALA A 99 -41.24 -8.43 -18.72
C ALA A 99 -42.07 -9.63 -19.16
N GLN A 100 -42.05 -10.73 -18.39
CA GLN A 100 -42.92 -11.89 -18.63
C GLN A 100 -44.36 -11.62 -18.25
N GLU A 101 -44.61 -10.94 -17.12
CA GLU A 101 -45.96 -10.61 -16.67
C GLU A 101 -46.59 -9.46 -17.46
N ASN A 102 -45.85 -8.35 -17.65
CA ASN A 102 -46.37 -7.09 -18.18
C ASN A 102 -45.29 -6.29 -18.95
N PRO A 103 -45.19 -6.45 -20.28
CA PRO A 103 -44.11 -5.85 -21.06
C PRO A 103 -44.11 -4.31 -21.04
N SER A 104 -45.29 -3.67 -21.04
CA SER A 104 -45.42 -2.21 -20.99
C SER A 104 -44.85 -1.62 -19.69
N ARG A 105 -45.25 -2.15 -18.53
CA ARG A 105 -44.70 -1.74 -17.22
C ARG A 105 -43.19 -1.99 -17.11
N ALA A 106 -42.69 -3.05 -17.74
CA ALA A 106 -41.26 -3.32 -17.77
C ALA A 106 -40.48 -2.27 -18.58
N GLN A 107 -41.05 -1.75 -19.68
CA GLN A 107 -40.46 -0.67 -20.47
C GLN A 107 -40.45 0.65 -19.68
N GLU A 108 -41.56 1.06 -19.09
CA GLU A 108 -41.65 2.25 -18.22
C GLU A 108 -40.62 2.19 -17.08
N LEU A 109 -40.47 1.01 -16.46
CA LEU A 109 -39.51 0.82 -15.37
C LEU A 109 -38.06 0.92 -15.87
N LYS A 110 -37.74 0.38 -17.05
CA LYS A 110 -36.42 0.50 -17.69
C LYS A 110 -36.09 1.96 -17.98
N GLU A 111 -37.03 2.70 -18.57
CA GLU A 111 -36.87 4.12 -18.85
C GLU A 111 -36.66 4.92 -17.57
N ARG A 112 -37.48 4.70 -16.53
CA ARG A 112 -37.30 5.36 -15.23
C ARG A 112 -35.94 5.07 -14.61
N ILE A 113 -35.44 3.84 -14.74
CA ILE A 113 -34.10 3.48 -14.26
C ILE A 113 -33.01 4.19 -15.08
N ALA A 114 -33.18 4.26 -16.41
CA ALA A 114 -32.25 4.95 -17.30
C ALA A 114 -32.17 6.45 -16.98
N TRP A 115 -33.30 7.12 -16.82
CA TRP A 115 -33.36 8.54 -16.44
C TRP A 115 -32.76 8.80 -15.05
N ARG A 116 -33.09 7.98 -14.05
CA ARG A 116 -32.46 8.07 -12.72
C ARG A 116 -30.95 7.87 -12.79
N GLY A 117 -30.49 6.93 -13.62
CA GLY A 117 -29.06 6.70 -13.85
C GLY A 117 -28.38 7.88 -14.54
N ALA A 118 -29.05 8.51 -15.52
CA ALA A 118 -28.55 9.70 -16.20
C ALA A 118 -28.41 10.89 -15.24
N LEU A 119 -29.44 11.13 -14.42
CA LEU A 119 -29.42 12.18 -13.38
C LEU A 119 -28.30 11.94 -12.36
N ALA A 120 -28.17 10.71 -11.83
CA ALA A 120 -27.12 10.38 -10.89
C ALA A 120 -25.71 10.53 -11.50
N LYS A 121 -25.54 10.23 -12.79
CA LYS A 121 -24.27 10.47 -13.50
C LYS A 121 -23.98 11.97 -13.65
N ALA A 122 -25.00 12.79 -13.94
CA ALA A 122 -24.87 14.24 -14.03
C ALA A 122 -24.50 14.86 -12.66
N GLU A 123 -25.04 14.31 -11.57
CA GLU A 123 -24.67 14.66 -10.19
C GLU A 123 -23.22 14.24 -9.84
N GLY A 124 -22.60 13.36 -10.64
CA GLY A 124 -21.23 12.88 -10.44
C GLY A 124 -21.13 11.55 -9.69
N VAL A 125 -22.26 10.86 -9.44
CA VAL A 125 -22.28 9.55 -8.79
C VAL A 125 -21.80 8.46 -9.74
N LYS A 126 -20.72 7.77 -9.36
CA LYS A 126 -20.16 6.65 -10.14
C LYS A 126 -20.98 5.37 -9.99
N GLN A 127 -21.94 5.17 -10.87
CA GLN A 127 -22.79 3.99 -10.91
C GLN A 127 -21.99 2.73 -11.34
N LYS A 128 -22.10 1.64 -10.57
CA LYS A 128 -21.39 0.37 -10.83
C LYS A 128 -22.36 -0.81 -10.83
N ASP A 129 -23.29 -0.79 -11.77
CA ASP A 129 -24.41 -1.74 -11.76
C ASP A 129 -24.25 -2.88 -12.78
N ASP A 130 -23.22 -2.84 -13.64
CA ASP A 130 -23.01 -3.85 -14.68
C ASP A 130 -22.47 -5.19 -14.12
N PRO A 131 -23.23 -6.30 -14.19
CA PRO A 131 -22.83 -7.57 -13.58
C PRO A 131 -21.56 -8.14 -14.20
N LYS A 132 -21.37 -8.00 -15.52
CA LYS A 132 -20.17 -8.46 -16.24
C LYS A 132 -18.90 -7.76 -15.73
N LEU A 133 -18.96 -6.46 -15.48
CA LEU A 133 -17.81 -5.68 -14.99
C LEU A 133 -17.54 -5.95 -13.51
N ILE A 134 -18.59 -6.14 -12.71
CA ILE A 134 -18.46 -6.52 -11.30
C ILE A 134 -17.79 -7.90 -11.16
N LYS A 135 -18.19 -8.89 -11.97
CA LYS A 135 -17.55 -10.23 -12.03
C LYS A 135 -16.06 -10.13 -12.42
N LYS A 136 -15.72 -9.32 -13.43
CA LYS A 136 -14.31 -9.07 -13.80
C LYS A 136 -13.51 -8.44 -12.65
N SER A 137 -14.11 -7.51 -11.92
CA SER A 137 -13.48 -6.85 -10.78
C SER A 137 -13.24 -7.81 -9.60
N LEU A 138 -14.17 -8.74 -9.35
CA LEU A 138 -13.98 -9.83 -8.38
C LEU A 138 -12.78 -10.70 -8.75
N LYS A 139 -12.71 -11.18 -10.01
CA LYS A 139 -11.58 -11.99 -10.49
C LYS A 139 -10.23 -11.26 -10.35
N ARG A 140 -10.18 -9.96 -10.66
CA ARG A 140 -8.97 -9.14 -10.46
C ARG A 140 -8.55 -9.09 -8.99
N ARG A 141 -9.51 -8.90 -8.08
CA ARG A 141 -9.24 -8.88 -6.63
C ARG A 141 -8.76 -10.24 -6.12
N GLU A 142 -9.31 -11.33 -6.63
CA GLU A 142 -8.87 -12.69 -6.30
C GLU A 142 -7.44 -12.94 -6.78
N LYS A 143 -7.13 -12.61 -8.04
CA LYS A 143 -5.77 -12.70 -8.58
C LYS A 143 -4.76 -11.87 -7.79
N GLN A 144 -5.14 -10.66 -7.36
CA GLN A 144 -4.29 -9.82 -6.52
C GLN A 144 -4.00 -10.49 -5.18
N LYS A 145 -5.03 -11.04 -4.51
CA LYS A 145 -4.86 -11.78 -3.26
C LYS A 145 -3.98 -13.01 -3.43
N GLU A 146 -4.13 -13.74 -4.53
CA GLU A 146 -3.31 -14.90 -4.84
C GLU A 146 -1.84 -14.52 -5.04
N LYS A 147 -1.56 -13.44 -5.80
CA LYS A 147 -0.21 -12.89 -5.96
C LYS A 147 0.40 -12.50 -4.61
N SER A 148 -0.34 -11.76 -3.78
CA SER A 148 0.13 -11.38 -2.45
C SER A 148 0.39 -12.59 -1.57
N ARG A 149 -0.47 -13.63 -1.62
CA ARG A 149 -0.28 -14.89 -0.88
C ARG A 149 1.00 -15.60 -1.35
N LYS A 150 1.22 -15.73 -2.65
CA LYS A 150 2.42 -16.34 -3.23
C LYS A 150 3.70 -15.60 -2.82
N GLN A 151 3.69 -14.27 -2.92
CA GLN A 151 4.82 -13.43 -2.49
C GLN A 151 5.10 -13.59 -1.00
N TRP A 152 4.07 -13.64 -0.16
CA TRP A 152 4.24 -13.82 1.28
C TRP A 152 4.84 -15.19 1.62
N LYS A 153 4.34 -16.26 0.98
CA LYS A 153 4.91 -17.60 1.12
C LYS A 153 6.39 -17.64 0.73
N SER A 154 6.72 -17.11 -0.45
CA SER A 154 8.11 -17.03 -0.93
C SER A 154 9.02 -16.24 0.02
N ARG A 155 8.53 -15.15 0.63
CA ARG A 155 9.30 -14.41 1.65
C ARG A 155 9.55 -15.23 2.92
N ILE A 156 8.56 -15.98 3.38
CA ILE A 156 8.70 -16.86 4.55
C ILE A 156 9.72 -17.95 4.25
N GLU A 157 9.56 -18.65 3.13
CA GLU A 157 10.47 -19.72 2.69
C GLU A 157 11.90 -19.20 2.54
N HIS A 158 12.08 -18.04 1.92
CA HIS A 158 13.39 -17.41 1.77
C HIS A 158 14.01 -17.07 3.13
N THR A 159 13.22 -16.53 4.06
CA THR A 159 13.68 -16.22 5.42
C THR A 159 14.07 -17.47 6.20
N GLN A 160 13.27 -18.54 6.07
CA GLN A 160 13.57 -19.83 6.69
C GLN A 160 14.86 -20.44 6.13
N LYS A 161 15.00 -20.47 4.80
CA LYS A 161 16.22 -20.93 4.13
C LYS A 161 17.45 -20.15 4.59
N GLN A 162 17.38 -18.81 4.64
CA GLN A 162 18.50 -18.01 5.14
C GLN A 162 18.86 -18.33 6.59
N LYS A 163 17.86 -18.57 7.46
CA LYS A 163 18.11 -18.98 8.85
C LYS A 163 18.79 -20.34 8.90
N GLU A 164 18.30 -21.32 8.15
CA GLU A 164 18.86 -22.66 8.06
C GLU A 164 20.30 -22.65 7.53
N ASP A 165 20.57 -21.91 6.45
CA ASP A 165 21.89 -21.83 5.84
C ASP A 165 22.93 -21.23 6.81
N ARG A 166 22.55 -20.19 7.55
CA ARG A 166 23.39 -19.62 8.62
C ARG A 166 23.65 -20.63 9.73
N GLN A 167 22.63 -21.38 10.15
CA GLN A 167 22.80 -22.41 11.19
C GLN A 167 23.67 -23.57 10.70
N LYS A 168 23.49 -24.03 9.45
CA LYS A 168 24.34 -25.04 8.82
C LYS A 168 25.80 -24.58 8.76
N GLN A 169 26.06 -23.34 8.36
CA GLN A 169 27.43 -22.79 8.34
C GLN A 169 28.02 -22.74 9.75
N ARG A 170 27.24 -22.29 10.75
CA ARG A 170 27.68 -22.30 12.15
C ARG A 170 28.04 -23.71 12.62
N GLN A 171 27.20 -24.70 12.33
CA GLN A 171 27.45 -26.10 12.69
C GLN A 171 28.72 -26.64 12.01
N LYS A 172 28.94 -26.35 10.72
CA LYS A 172 30.18 -26.72 10.01
C LYS A 172 31.41 -26.11 10.68
N ASN A 173 31.40 -24.79 10.92
CA ASN A 173 32.51 -24.10 11.58
C ASN A 173 32.78 -24.64 13.01
N LEU A 174 31.73 -24.99 13.76
CA LEU A 174 31.87 -25.60 15.10
C LEU A 174 32.47 -27.01 15.03
N LYS A 175 32.05 -27.83 14.05
CA LYS A 175 32.62 -29.16 13.79
C LYS A 175 34.10 -29.07 13.43
N GLU A 176 34.47 -28.17 12.52
CA GLU A 176 35.87 -27.91 12.14
C GLU A 176 36.72 -27.47 13.34
N ARG A 177 36.21 -26.55 14.18
CA ARG A 177 36.89 -26.15 15.43
C ARG A 177 37.06 -27.33 16.39
N SER A 178 36.04 -28.17 16.55
CA SER A 178 36.11 -29.36 17.41
C SER A 178 37.16 -30.36 16.92
N LEU A 179 37.15 -30.69 15.62
CA LEU A 179 38.13 -31.59 14.99
C LEU A 179 39.56 -31.04 15.09
N SER A 180 39.77 -29.74 14.84
CA SER A 180 41.09 -29.12 14.96
C SER A 180 41.65 -29.13 16.39
N LYS A 181 40.79 -28.97 17.42
CA LYS A 181 41.19 -29.11 18.82
C LYS A 181 41.59 -30.54 19.16
N LYS A 182 40.83 -31.53 18.67
CA LYS A 182 41.13 -32.96 18.90
C LYS A 182 42.44 -33.37 18.19
N GLY A 183 42.70 -32.86 16.99
CA GLY A 183 43.96 -33.08 16.27
C GLY A 183 45.18 -32.40 16.89
N LYS A 184 45.04 -31.19 17.47
CA LYS A 184 46.12 -30.49 18.19
C LYS A 184 46.41 -31.06 19.58
N GLY A 185 45.46 -31.76 20.20
CA GLY A 185 45.68 -32.46 21.47
C GLY A 185 46.64 -33.66 21.37
N MET A 186 46.80 -34.24 20.17
CA MET A 186 47.66 -35.43 19.95
C MET A 186 49.01 -35.13 19.28
N LYS A 187 49.18 -33.98 18.60
CA LYS A 187 50.45 -33.60 17.96
C LYS A 187 51.00 -32.30 18.57
N GLY A 188 51.97 -32.44 19.47
CA GLY A 188 52.89 -31.36 19.80
C GLY A 188 52.50 -30.54 21.02
N LYS A 189 52.74 -31.09 22.20
CA LYS A 189 53.18 -30.27 23.33
C LYS A 189 54.64 -30.62 23.60
N PRO A 190 55.62 -29.91 23.00
CA PRO A 190 56.96 -29.96 23.58
C PRO A 190 56.84 -29.38 24.99
N LYS A 191 57.18 -30.18 26.00
CA LYS A 191 57.39 -29.70 27.36
C LYS A 191 58.52 -28.67 27.28
N ASN A 192 58.19 -27.37 27.21
CA ASN A 192 59.22 -26.34 27.35
C ASN A 192 59.80 -26.46 28.76
N PRO A 193 61.12 -26.74 28.92
CA PRO A 193 61.75 -26.71 30.22
C PRO A 193 61.72 -25.28 30.75
N LYS A 194 61.36 -25.14 32.03
CA LYS A 194 61.25 -23.87 32.75
C LYS A 194 62.51 -23.01 32.52
N LYS A 195 62.43 -21.96 31.70
CA LYS A 195 63.47 -20.91 31.71
C LYS A 195 63.28 -20.11 33.00
N HIS A 196 64.15 -20.37 33.98
CA HIS A 196 64.31 -19.51 35.16
C HIS A 196 64.67 -18.11 34.67
N LYS A 197 63.89 -17.10 35.08
CA LYS A 197 64.36 -15.71 35.06
C LYS A 197 65.13 -15.49 36.36
N PRO A 198 66.47 -15.28 36.33
CA PRO A 198 67.18 -14.73 37.47
C PRO A 198 66.66 -13.30 37.72
N GLY A 199 66.61 -12.93 38.99
CA GLY A 199 65.74 -11.86 39.51
C GLY A 199 66.01 -10.46 38.96
N PHE A 200 64.96 -9.64 39.02
CA PHE A 200 64.82 -8.45 39.87
C PHE A 200 63.33 -8.09 39.89
#